data_AF-A0A087SEY1-F1
#
_entry.id   AF-A0A087SEY1-F1
#
_cell.length_a   1.000
_cell.length_b   1.000
_cell.length_c   1.000
_cell.angle_alpha   90.00
_cell.angle_beta   90.00
_cell.angle_gamma   90.00
#
_symmetry.space_group_name_H-M   'P 1'
#
loop_
_entity.id
_entity.type
_entity.pdbx_description
1 polymer ?
#
loop_
_entity_poly.entity_id
_entity_poly.type
_entity_poly.pdbx_seq_one_letter_code
_entity_poly.pdbx_strand_id
1 'polypeptide(L)'
;MSESAAERKARLKAMREAAEKEGDLGEEGPTSTAEAGDGTPEAAPSTSAYPVLKFRNYNVKDAESIQHVKVEAAKVPEVEEIVADPEAVMGNDPEEVLINVAPKKANWELRRAIAPQLAKLDRRTQEAMITLMKAEQASAAAV
;
A
#
# COMPACT_ATOMS: atom_id res chain seq x y z
N MET A 1 -19.88 -2.11 -17.77
CA MET A 1 -19.20 -1.95 -19.07
C MET A 1 -17.73 -2.23 -18.83
N SER A 2 -17.21 -3.36 -19.31
CA SER A 2 -15.80 -3.74 -19.14
C SER A 2 -14.94 -2.99 -20.15
N GLU A 3 -13.99 -2.19 -19.67
CA GLU A 3 -13.01 -1.48 -20.51
C GLU A 3 -12.18 -2.51 -21.31
N SER A 4 -12.08 -2.30 -22.62
CA SER A 4 -11.31 -3.19 -23.49
C SER A 4 -9.80 -2.99 -23.27
N ALA A 5 -8.98 -4.00 -23.57
CA ALA A 5 -7.53 -3.90 -23.39
C ALA A 5 -6.89 -2.74 -24.17
N ALA A 6 -7.50 -2.35 -25.30
CA ALA A 6 -7.07 -1.22 -26.12
C ALA A 6 -7.34 0.13 -25.43
N GLU A 7 -8.49 0.28 -24.80
CA GLU A 7 -8.89 1.49 -24.07
C GLU A 7 -7.99 1.74 -22.86
N ARG A 8 -7.71 0.69 -22.08
CA ARG A 8 -6.79 0.77 -20.94
C ARG A 8 -5.38 1.18 -21.37
N LYS A 9 -4.90 0.64 -22.49
CA LYS A 9 -3.59 0.97 -23.04
C LYS A 9 -3.52 2.43 -23.50
N ALA A 10 -4.56 2.93 -24.13
CA ALA A 10 -4.65 4.33 -24.55
C ALA A 10 -4.67 5.28 -23.34
N ARG A 11 -5.45 4.94 -22.30
CA ARG A 11 -5.52 5.71 -21.04
C ARG A 11 -4.16 5.77 -20.32
N LEU A 12 -3.48 4.63 -20.19
CA LEU A 12 -2.16 4.58 -19.55
C LEU A 12 -1.11 5.35 -20.34
N LYS A 13 -1.19 5.34 -21.67
CA LYS A 13 -0.30 6.14 -22.53
C LYS A 13 -0.51 7.64 -22.32
N ALA A 14 -1.76 8.10 -22.29
CA ALA A 14 -2.09 9.49 -22.03
C ALA A 14 -1.64 9.96 -20.64
N MET A 15 -1.77 9.10 -19.62
CA MET A 15 -1.30 9.41 -18.26
C MET A 15 0.23 9.53 -18.18
N ARG A 16 0.96 8.69 -18.92
CA ARG A 16 2.43 8.73 -18.99
C ARG A 16 2.93 9.99 -19.71
N GLU A 17 2.29 10.35 -20.81
CA GLU A 17 2.61 11.59 -21.56
C GLU A 17 2.27 12.86 -20.77
N ALA A 18 1.26 12.81 -19.90
CA ALA A 18 0.93 13.92 -18.99
C ALA A 18 1.99 14.07 -17.88
N ALA A 19 2.40 12.96 -17.25
CA ALA A 19 3.44 12.97 -16.23
C ALA A 19 4.81 13.39 -16.78
N GLU A 20 5.12 13.04 -18.03
CA GLU A 20 6.35 13.48 -18.70
C GLU A 20 6.33 14.98 -19.02
N LYS A 21 5.17 15.52 -19.40
CA LYS A 21 5.01 16.99 -19.57
C LYS A 21 5.04 17.75 -18.25
N GLU A 22 4.63 17.13 -17.16
CA GLU A 22 4.71 17.72 -15.81
C GLU A 22 6.14 17.63 -15.23
N GLY A 23 6.90 16.59 -15.63
CA GLY A 23 8.28 16.35 -15.19
C GLY A 23 9.35 17.28 -15.80
N ASP A 24 8.99 18.19 -16.71
CA ASP A 24 9.90 19.17 -17.33
C ASP A 24 9.92 20.53 -16.59
N LEU A 25 9.16 20.70 -15.51
CA LEU A 25 9.06 21.95 -14.74
C LEU A 25 9.43 21.83 -13.25
N GLY A 26 10.36 20.95 -12.89
CA GLY A 26 10.77 20.83 -11.48
C GLY A 26 11.97 19.93 -11.25
N GLU A 27 13.12 20.28 -11.83
CA GLU A 27 14.40 19.73 -11.39
C GLU A 27 14.81 20.42 -10.07
N GLU A 28 14.51 19.81 -8.92
CA GLU A 28 15.22 20.07 -7.66
C GLU A 28 15.24 18.75 -6.86
N GLY A 29 16.16 17.86 -7.22
CA GLY A 29 16.55 16.76 -6.34
C GLY A 29 17.50 17.30 -5.27
N PRO A 30 17.30 17.07 -3.97
CA PRO A 30 18.27 17.51 -2.98
C PRO A 30 19.49 16.58 -3.05
N THR A 31 20.59 17.17 -3.49
CA THR A 31 21.93 16.61 -3.49
C THR A 31 22.43 16.44 -2.06
N SER A 32 22.95 15.25 -1.78
CA SER A 32 23.87 15.02 -0.67
C SER A 32 25.24 15.53 -1.08
N THR A 33 25.85 16.48 -0.33
CA THR A 33 27.30 16.53 -0.02
C THR A 33 27.61 17.69 0.93
N ALA A 34 28.14 17.30 2.08
CA ALA A 34 29.13 17.90 2.99
C ALA A 34 29.61 19.37 2.87
N GLU A 35 30.04 19.86 4.04
CA GLU A 35 30.81 21.08 4.37
C GLU A 35 29.97 22.37 4.40
N ALA A 36 29.97 23.21 5.43
CA ALA A 36 30.96 23.48 6.47
C ALA A 36 30.26 23.94 7.76
N GLY A 37 30.75 23.46 8.89
CA GLY A 37 30.42 24.04 10.19
C GLY A 37 31.08 25.42 10.32
N ASP A 38 30.33 26.46 10.00
CA ASP A 38 30.65 27.82 10.43
C ASP A 38 30.13 28.01 11.85
N GLY A 39 31.01 27.74 12.81
CA GLY A 39 30.83 28.15 14.18
C GLY A 39 31.27 29.59 14.32
N THR A 40 30.33 30.53 14.15
CA THR A 40 30.49 31.90 14.63
C THR A 40 29.87 32.01 16.04
N PRO A 41 30.66 32.03 17.13
CA PRO A 41 30.17 32.52 18.41
C PRO A 41 30.53 34.01 18.52
N GLU A 42 29.63 34.89 18.10
CA GLU A 42 29.72 36.31 18.44
C GLU A 42 28.92 36.57 19.72
N ALA A 43 29.63 36.67 20.84
CA ALA A 43 29.49 37.68 21.90
C ALA A 43 30.11 37.19 23.23
N ALA A 44 31.19 37.88 23.60
CA ALA A 44 32.07 37.73 24.77
C ALA A 44 31.38 38.16 26.11
N PRO A 45 32.07 38.24 27.28
CA PRO A 45 33.42 37.79 27.65
C PRO A 45 33.44 36.81 28.85
N SER A 46 34.43 35.93 28.84
CA SER A 46 34.79 35.06 29.96
C SER A 46 35.40 35.85 31.12
N THR A 47 34.79 35.75 32.30
CA THR A 47 35.46 36.04 33.58
C THR A 47 35.41 34.82 34.51
N SER A 48 35.74 33.63 33.99
CA SER A 48 36.36 32.57 34.78
C SER A 48 37.04 31.57 33.85
N ALA A 49 38.16 30.98 34.28
CA ALA A 49 39.08 30.22 33.46
C ALA A 49 38.60 28.80 33.06
N TYR A 50 37.30 28.50 33.18
CA TYR A 50 36.76 27.16 32.97
C TYR A 50 35.53 27.15 32.04
N PRO A 51 35.38 26.13 31.18
CA PRO A 51 34.23 25.99 30.30
C PRO A 51 32.97 25.60 31.07
N VAL A 52 31.83 26.20 30.72
CA VAL A 52 30.51 25.90 31.31
C VAL A 52 29.96 24.57 30.79
N LEU A 53 29.55 23.68 31.69
CA LEU A 53 29.08 22.33 31.37
C LEU A 53 27.61 22.32 30.90
N LYS A 54 27.30 21.56 29.84
CA LYS A 54 25.94 21.42 29.31
C LYS A 54 25.43 19.99 29.52
N PHE A 55 24.35 19.82 30.29
CA PHE A 55 23.78 18.50 30.58
C PHE A 55 22.43 18.31 29.88
N ARG A 56 22.26 17.17 29.18
CA ARG A 56 21.01 16.77 28.51
C ARG A 56 20.17 15.81 29.37
N ASN A 57 20.79 14.76 29.93
CA ASN A 57 20.11 13.67 30.66
C ASN A 57 20.59 13.52 32.12
N TYR A 58 21.16 14.57 32.71
CA TYR A 58 21.67 14.53 34.08
C TYR A 58 21.21 15.76 34.86
N ASN A 59 20.79 15.55 36.11
CA ASN A 59 20.50 16.63 37.05
C ASN A 59 21.67 16.73 38.03
N VAL A 60 22.37 17.86 38.00
CA VAL A 60 23.51 18.10 38.89
C VAL A 60 22.99 18.33 40.30
N LYS A 61 23.52 17.57 41.27
CA LYS A 61 23.08 17.62 42.67
C LYS A 61 23.55 18.88 43.40
N ASP A 62 24.69 19.43 42.98
CA ASP A 62 25.30 20.62 43.54
C ASP A 62 25.36 21.72 42.46
N ALA A 63 24.22 22.39 42.28
CA ALA A 63 24.03 23.42 41.26
C ALA A 63 24.64 24.78 41.64
N GLU A 64 25.08 24.95 42.89
CA GLU A 64 25.65 26.21 43.39
C GLU A 64 27.15 26.30 43.10
N SER A 65 27.87 25.18 43.15
CA SER A 65 29.31 25.13 42.88
C SER A 65 29.66 24.87 41.41
N ILE A 66 28.77 24.21 40.66
CA ILE A 66 28.99 23.81 39.27
C ILE A 66 28.15 24.69 38.34
N GLN A 67 28.81 25.59 37.62
CA GLN A 67 28.15 26.36 36.55
C GLN A 67 27.72 25.43 35.42
N HIS A 68 26.41 25.26 35.25
CA HIS A 68 25.85 24.37 34.25
C HIS A 68 24.64 24.94 33.52
N VAL A 69 24.43 24.48 32.29
CA VAL A 69 23.22 24.77 31.51
C VAL A 69 22.50 23.45 31.20
N LYS A 70 21.23 23.35 31.58
CA LYS A 70 20.38 22.20 31.21
C LYS A 70 19.80 22.45 29.82
N VAL A 71 19.97 21.46 28.93
CA VAL A 71 19.45 21.54 27.57
C VAL A 71 18.03 21.00 27.55
N GLU A 72 17.09 21.80 27.05
CA GLU A 72 15.69 21.40 26.89
C GLU A 72 15.54 20.33 25.80
N ALA A 73 14.61 19.40 26.01
CA ALA A 73 14.30 18.38 25.02
C ALA A 73 13.64 19.02 23.80
N ALA A 74 14.03 18.56 22.60
CA ALA A 74 13.43 19.05 21.36
C ALA A 74 11.93 18.69 21.35
N LYS A 75 11.06 19.70 21.20
CA LYS A 75 9.62 19.48 21.00
C LYS A 75 9.42 18.91 19.59
N VAL A 76 8.86 17.71 19.52
CA VAL A 76 8.47 17.09 18.24
C VAL A 76 7.36 17.95 17.62
N PRO A 77 7.40 18.27 16.32
CA PRO A 77 6.30 18.95 15.66
C PRO A 77 5.01 18.13 15.80
N GLU A 78 3.90 18.80 16.08
CA GLU A 78 2.58 18.18 16.14
C GLU A 78 2.22 17.73 14.71
N VAL A 79 2.35 16.43 14.45
CA VAL A 79 1.92 15.82 13.20
C VAL A 79 0.39 15.79 13.24
N GLU A 80 -0.24 16.46 12.28
CA GLU A 80 -1.68 16.34 12.05
C GLU A 80 -2.00 14.86 11.80
N GLU A 81 -2.73 14.24 12.71
CA GLU A 81 -3.30 12.92 12.47
C GLU A 81 -4.26 13.05 11.29
N ILE A 82 -3.85 12.56 10.13
CA ILE A 82 -4.75 12.35 9.00
C ILE A 82 -5.69 11.23 9.44
N VAL A 83 -6.78 11.61 10.10
CA VAL A 83 -7.90 10.73 10.40
C VAL A 83 -8.57 10.46 9.07
N ALA A 84 -8.10 9.41 8.39
CA ALA A 84 -8.82 8.87 7.25
C ALA A 84 -10.19 8.41 7.76
N ASP A 85 -11.25 9.04 7.27
CA ASP A 85 -12.63 8.67 7.61
C ASP A 85 -12.84 7.18 7.28
N PRO A 86 -13.06 6.32 8.28
CA PRO A 86 -13.24 4.88 8.05
C PRO A 86 -14.49 4.62 7.19
N GLU A 87 -15.47 5.53 7.22
CA GLU A 87 -16.70 5.47 6.44
C GLU A 87 -16.47 5.72 4.94
N ALA A 88 -15.43 6.47 4.55
CA ALA A 88 -15.11 6.71 3.14
C ALA A 88 -14.38 5.53 2.49
N VAL A 89 -13.69 4.70 3.28
CA VAL A 89 -12.94 3.53 2.83
C VAL A 89 -13.79 2.26 2.88
N MET A 90 -14.73 2.17 3.82
CA MET A 90 -15.67 1.07 3.90
C MET A 90 -16.92 1.39 3.08
N GLY A 91 -16.99 0.85 1.86
CA GLY A 91 -18.23 0.77 1.10
C GLY A 91 -19.39 0.25 1.96
N ASN A 92 -20.57 0.79 1.69
CA ASN A 92 -21.79 0.85 2.52
C ASN A 92 -22.39 -0.41 3.16
N ASP A 93 -21.70 -1.55 3.22
CA ASP A 93 -22.23 -2.74 3.91
C ASP A 93 -21.16 -3.41 4.80
N PRO A 94 -21.27 -3.32 6.14
CA PRO A 94 -20.30 -3.91 7.06
C PRO A 94 -20.19 -5.44 6.93
N GLU A 95 -21.22 -6.09 6.39
CA GLU A 95 -21.23 -7.53 6.10
C GLU A 95 -20.28 -7.89 4.94
N GLU A 96 -20.15 -7.04 3.92
CA GLU A 96 -19.29 -7.31 2.75
C GLU A 96 -17.79 -7.21 3.10
N VAL A 97 -17.46 -6.35 4.06
CA VAL A 97 -16.07 -6.18 4.56
C VAL A 97 -15.65 -7.41 5.37
N LEU A 98 -16.49 -7.92 6.29
CA LEU A 98 -16.18 -9.13 7.06
C LEU A 98 -16.06 -10.39 6.17
N ILE A 99 -16.85 -10.47 5.09
CA ILE A 99 -16.78 -11.59 4.12
C ILE A 99 -15.45 -11.64 3.36
N ASN A 100 -14.79 -10.49 3.18
CA ASN A 100 -13.56 -10.38 2.42
C ASN A 100 -12.28 -10.35 3.27
N VAL A 101 -12.37 -9.98 4.55
CA VAL A 101 -11.23 -9.93 5.48
C VAL A 101 -10.92 -11.30 6.12
N ALA A 102 -11.90 -12.19 6.22
CA ALA A 102 -11.70 -13.53 6.80
C ALA A 102 -11.14 -14.55 5.79
N PRO A 103 -10.32 -15.53 6.24
CA PRO A 103 -9.95 -16.69 5.43
C PRO A 103 -11.20 -17.46 4.98
N LYS A 104 -11.49 -17.46 3.67
CA LYS A 104 -12.65 -18.13 3.10
C LYS A 104 -12.51 -19.65 3.22
N LYS A 105 -13.63 -20.34 3.50
CA LYS A 105 -13.68 -21.81 3.58
C LYS A 105 -13.31 -22.43 2.22
N ALA A 106 -12.68 -23.61 2.20
CA ALA A 106 -12.13 -24.21 0.97
C ALA A 106 -13.16 -24.39 -0.19
N ASN A 107 -14.44 -24.56 0.12
CA ASN A 107 -15.54 -24.70 -0.84
C ASN A 107 -16.44 -23.45 -0.88
N TRP A 108 -15.88 -22.26 -0.68
CA TRP A 108 -16.66 -21.02 -0.65
C TRP A 108 -17.32 -20.68 -1.99
N GLU A 109 -16.81 -21.22 -3.09
CA GLU A 109 -17.34 -20.97 -4.42
C GLU A 109 -18.14 -22.18 -4.94
N LEU A 110 -19.47 -22.06 -4.90
CA LEU A 110 -20.40 -23.08 -5.36
C LEU A 110 -20.19 -23.43 -6.85
N ARG A 111 -19.93 -22.41 -7.68
CA ARG A 111 -19.66 -22.59 -9.12
C ARG A 111 -18.46 -23.51 -9.36
N ARG A 112 -17.37 -23.29 -8.64
CA ARG A 112 -16.15 -24.12 -8.74
C ARG A 112 -16.38 -25.55 -8.27
N ALA A 113 -17.18 -25.74 -7.21
CA ALA A 113 -17.50 -27.05 -6.68
C ALA A 113 -18.41 -27.87 -7.62
N ILE A 114 -19.36 -27.21 -8.29
CA ILE A 114 -20.33 -27.84 -9.20
C ILE A 114 -19.75 -28.08 -10.60
N ALA A 115 -18.84 -27.22 -11.07
CA ALA A 115 -18.22 -27.32 -12.40
C ALA A 115 -17.69 -28.72 -12.77
N PRO A 116 -16.91 -29.45 -11.92
CA PRO A 116 -16.43 -30.79 -12.27
C PRO A 116 -17.55 -31.84 -12.30
N GLN A 117 -18.65 -31.65 -11.56
CA GLN A 117 -19.81 -32.54 -11.62
C GLN A 117 -20.58 -32.34 -12.93
N LEU A 118 -20.80 -31.09 -13.34
CA LEU A 118 -21.41 -30.76 -14.62
C LEU A 118 -20.56 -31.26 -15.80
N ALA A 119 -19.24 -31.09 -15.75
CA ALA A 119 -18.35 -31.60 -16.80
C ALA A 119 -18.44 -33.13 -16.96
N LYS A 120 -18.52 -33.88 -15.84
CA LYS A 120 -18.72 -35.34 -15.88
C LYS A 120 -20.09 -35.72 -16.45
N LEU A 121 -21.12 -34.96 -16.10
CA LEU A 121 -22.48 -35.21 -16.57
C LEU A 121 -22.59 -34.93 -18.08
N ASP A 122 -22.08 -33.79 -18.54
CA ASP A 122 -22.08 -33.40 -19.95
C ASP A 122 -21.33 -34.43 -20.82
N ARG A 123 -20.16 -34.91 -20.38
CA ARG A 123 -19.45 -35.98 -21.08
C ARG A 123 -20.31 -37.24 -21.24
N ARG A 124 -21.00 -37.67 -20.18
CA ARG A 124 -21.88 -38.86 -20.24
C ARG A 124 -23.08 -38.63 -21.15
N THR A 125 -23.64 -37.42 -21.14
CA THR A 125 -24.75 -37.04 -22.03
C THR A 125 -24.32 -37.07 -23.49
N GLN A 126 -23.12 -36.57 -23.82
CA GLN A 126 -22.56 -36.64 -25.17
C GLN A 126 -22.32 -38.09 -25.62
N GLU A 127 -21.74 -38.93 -24.76
CA GLU A 127 -21.54 -40.36 -25.04
C GLU A 127 -22.89 -41.08 -25.27
N ALA A 128 -23.91 -40.80 -24.45
CA ALA A 128 -25.26 -41.35 -24.62
C ALA A 128 -25.91 -40.87 -25.93
N MET A 129 -25.78 -39.59 -26.27
CA MET A 129 -26.30 -39.02 -27.51
C MET A 129 -25.68 -39.69 -28.74
N ILE A 130 -24.36 -39.88 -28.75
CA ILE A 130 -23.66 -40.60 -29.82
C ILE A 130 -24.14 -42.04 -29.92
N THR A 131 -24.36 -42.71 -28.78
CA THR A 131 -24.84 -44.10 -28.76
C THR A 131 -26.24 -44.22 -29.36
N LEU A 132 -27.14 -43.29 -29.04
CA LEU A 132 -28.48 -43.24 -29.62
C LEU A 132 -28.43 -42.99 -31.13
N MET A 133 -27.61 -42.04 -31.59
CA MET A 133 -27.43 -41.77 -33.03
C MET A 133 -26.93 -43.01 -33.79
N LYS A 134 -25.98 -43.76 -33.22
CA LYS A 134 -25.47 -45.00 -33.82
C LYS A 134 -26.54 -46.08 -33.90
N ALA A 135 -27.35 -46.24 -32.86
CA ALA A 135 -28.44 -47.21 -32.84
C ALA A 135 -29.51 -46.87 -33.88
N GLU A 136 -29.87 -45.59 -33.99
CA GLU A 136 -30.83 -45.10 -34.99
C GLU A 136 -30.33 -45.36 -36.41
N GLN A 137 -29.08 -45.00 -36.72
CA GLN A 137 -28.47 -45.27 -38.03
C GLN A 137 -28.41 -46.77 -38.36
N ALA A 138 -28.05 -47.61 -37.39
CA ALA A 138 -28.02 -49.06 -37.59
C ALA A 138 -29.43 -49.63 -37.86
N SER A 139 -30.45 -49.13 -37.15
CA SER A 139 -31.84 -49.53 -37.38
C SER A 139 -32.37 -49.07 -38.74
N ALA A 140 -32.02 -47.85 -39.16
CA ALA A 140 -32.40 -47.30 -40.46
C ALA A 140 -31.70 -48.01 -41.62
N ALA A 141 -30.46 -48.49 -41.42
CA ALA A 141 -29.74 -49.27 -42.43
C ALA A 141 -30.21 -50.74 -42.53
N ALA A 142 -30.94 -51.24 -41.51
CA ALA A 142 -31.47 -52.60 -41.48
C ALA A 142 -32.90 -52.71 -42.05
N VAL A 143 -33.54 -51.58 -42.38
CA VAL A 143 -34.86 -51.48 -43.03
C VAL A 143 -34.67 -51.23 -44.53
#